data_AF-A0A6B8JUD5-F1
#
_entry.id   AF-A0A6B8JUD5-F1
#
_cell.length_a   1.000
_cell.length_b   1.000
_cell.length_c   1.000
_cell.angle_alpha   90.00
_cell.angle_beta   90.00
_cell.angle_gamma   90.00
#
_symmetry.space_group_name_H-M   'P 1'
#
loop_
_entity.id
_entity.type
_entity.pdbx_description
1 polymer ?
#
loop_
_entity_poly.entity_id
_entity_poly.type
_entity_poly.pdbx_seq_one_letter_code
_entity_poly.pdbx_strand_id
1 'polypeptide(L)'
;MSEHSRLRWRCRRGTTELDRLLTRFIEAESDGYYSLDATGRERFEQLLDTEDDQLIDWLVNGQPPREDELADVVRSIRAASGLCD
;
A
#
# COMPACT_ATOMS: atom_id res chain seq x y z
N MET A 1 2.30 18.55 -10.41
CA MET A 1 2.93 17.24 -10.12
C MET A 1 1.81 16.24 -9.99
N SER A 2 1.82 15.16 -10.77
CA SER A 2 0.77 14.14 -10.72
C SER A 2 0.80 13.40 -9.37
N GLU A 3 -0.37 13.04 -8.83
CA GLU A 3 -0.51 12.27 -7.57
C GLU A 3 0.38 11.02 -7.56
N HIS A 4 0.48 10.36 -8.72
CA HIS A 4 1.33 9.19 -8.96
C HIS A 4 2.81 9.42 -8.62
N SER A 5 3.37 10.58 -8.99
CA SER A 5 4.76 10.93 -8.67
C SER A 5 4.95 11.23 -7.18
N ARG A 6 3.93 11.80 -6.53
CA ARG A 6 3.96 12.09 -5.09
C ARG A 6 3.91 10.80 -4.28
N LEU A 7 3.05 9.85 -4.65
CA LEU A 7 2.97 8.53 -4.04
C LEU A 7 4.27 7.76 -4.24
N ARG A 8 4.80 7.70 -5.46
CA ARG A 8 6.10 7.07 -5.76
C ARG A 8 7.23 7.62 -4.90
N TRP A 9 7.26 8.93 -4.65
CA TRP A 9 8.24 9.54 -3.76
C TRP A 9 8.02 9.16 -2.29
N ARG A 10 6.76 9.06 -1.85
CA ARG A 10 6.39 8.64 -0.48
C ARG A 10 6.66 7.14 -0.21
N CYS A 11 6.77 6.34 -1.28
CA CYS A 11 7.14 4.93 -1.24
C CYS A 11 8.65 4.67 -1.23
N ARG A 12 9.47 5.68 -1.62
CA ARG A 12 10.93 5.61 -1.48
C ARG A 12 11.31 5.72 -0.01
N ARG A 13 11.25 4.59 0.68
CA ARG A 13 11.57 4.45 2.09
C ARG A 13 12.78 3.54 2.28
N GLY A 14 13.29 3.44 3.51
CA GLY A 14 14.56 2.77 3.82
C GLY A 14 14.59 1.26 3.51
N THR A 15 13.43 0.65 3.26
CA THR A 15 13.29 -0.80 3.06
C THR A 15 12.90 -1.14 1.62
N THR A 16 13.74 -1.91 0.94
CA THR A 16 13.54 -2.32 -0.47
C THR A 16 12.28 -3.16 -0.68
N GLU A 17 11.90 -4.00 0.29
CA GLU A 17 10.70 -4.85 0.20
C GLU A 17 9.42 -4.00 0.10
N LEU A 18 9.29 -2.98 0.95
CA LEU A 18 8.18 -2.04 0.93
C LEU A 18 8.13 -1.25 -0.38
N ASP A 19 9.27 -0.71 -0.81
CA ASP A 19 9.37 0.02 -2.07
C ASP A 19 8.88 -0.83 -3.24
N ARG A 20 9.24 -2.12 -3.27
CA ARG A 20 8.83 -3.06 -4.33
C ARG A 20 7.34 -3.36 -4.31
N LEU A 21 6.76 -3.59 -3.13
CA LEU A 21 5.33 -3.86 -2.96
C LEU A 21 4.50 -2.63 -3.36
N LEU A 22 4.85 -1.46 -2.83
CA LEU A 22 4.13 -0.23 -3.10
C LEU A 22 4.29 0.19 -4.57
N THR A 23 5.48 0.03 -5.15
CA THR A 23 5.71 0.31 -6.58
C THR A 23 4.85 -0.61 -7.45
N ARG A 24 4.81 -1.92 -7.17
CA ARG A 24 3.92 -2.84 -7.89
C ARG A 24 2.45 -2.46 -7.75
N PHE A 25 2.02 -2.09 -6.56
CA PHE A 25 0.65 -1.67 -6.31
C PHE A 25 0.26 -0.41 -7.10
N ILE A 26 1.18 0.54 -7.19
CA ILE A 26 1.00 1.81 -7.92
C ILE A 26 1.07 1.61 -9.44
N GLU A 27 1.86 0.63 -9.91
CA GLU A 27 2.00 0.27 -11.32
C GLU A 27 0.92 -0.69 -11.81
N ALA A 28 0.20 -1.38 -10.91
CA ALA A 28 -0.90 -2.26 -11.27
C ALA A 28 -2.13 -1.44 -11.75
N GLU A 29 -2.49 -1.58 -13.02
CA GLU A 29 -3.62 -0.85 -13.61
C GLU A 29 -4.98 -1.46 -13.25
N SER A 30 -5.07 -2.77 -13.04
CA SER A 30 -6.35 -3.49 -12.85
C SER A 30 -6.76 -3.69 -11.39
N ASP A 31 -5.82 -4.00 -10.50
CA ASP A 31 -6.07 -4.22 -9.05
C ASP A 31 -5.28 -3.24 -8.16
N GLY A 32 -4.52 -2.33 -8.76
CA GLY A 32 -3.68 -1.40 -8.04
C GLY A 32 -4.37 -0.12 -7.58
N TYR A 33 -3.56 0.92 -7.34
CA TYR A 33 -4.03 2.21 -6.83
C TYR A 33 -5.14 2.85 -7.68
N TYR A 34 -5.10 2.66 -9.00
CA TYR A 34 -6.11 3.21 -9.91
C TYR A 34 -7.46 2.50 -9.81
N SER A 35 -7.47 1.23 -9.39
CA SER A 35 -8.68 0.43 -9.18
C SER A 35 -9.39 0.78 -7.86
N LEU A 36 -8.67 1.36 -6.89
CA LEU A 36 -9.26 1.84 -5.65
C LEU A 36 -10.21 3.02 -5.89
N ASP A 37 -11.39 2.94 -5.26
CA ASP A 37 -12.30 4.06 -5.05
C ASP A 37 -11.68 5.18 -4.20
N ALA A 38 -12.32 6.36 -4.19
CA ALA A 38 -11.85 7.53 -3.44
C ALA A 38 -11.53 7.21 -1.97
N THR A 39 -12.39 6.47 -1.28
CA THR A 39 -12.17 6.04 0.10
C THR A 39 -10.94 5.14 0.23
N GLY A 40 -10.75 4.19 -0.69
CA GLY A 40 -9.56 3.32 -0.70
C GLY A 40 -8.27 4.11 -0.89
N ARG A 41 -8.30 5.15 -1.74
CA ARG A 41 -7.15 6.06 -1.95
C ARG A 41 -6.84 6.87 -0.70
N GLU A 42 -7.85 7.45 -0.04
CA GLU A 42 -7.65 8.17 1.21
C GLU A 42 -7.06 7.28 2.31
N ARG A 43 -7.53 6.04 2.42
CA ARG A 43 -6.99 5.04 3.36
C ARG A 43 -5.57 4.63 3.01
N PHE A 44 -5.24 4.50 1.73
CA PHE A 44 -3.87 4.26 1.28
C PHE A 44 -2.95 5.43 1.62
N GLU A 45 -3.40 6.67 1.48
CA GLU A 45 -2.63 7.84 1.88
C GLU A 45 -2.40 7.90 3.40
N GLN A 46 -3.41 7.54 4.22
CA GLN A 46 -3.26 7.40 5.67
C GLN A 46 -2.26 6.29 6.03
N LEU A 47 -2.34 5.15 5.32
CA LEU A 47 -1.39 4.05 5.49
C LEU A 47 0.05 4.50 5.16
N LEU A 48 0.24 5.29 4.09
CA LEU A 48 1.52 5.92 3.75
C LEU A 48 1.95 7.04 4.70
N ASP A 49 1.16 7.41 5.70
CA ASP A 49 1.58 8.28 6.80
C ASP A 49 2.13 7.48 7.99
N THR A 50 1.88 6.16 8.02
CA THR A 50 2.33 5.26 9.07
C THR A 50 3.83 4.94 8.94
N GLU A 51 4.45 4.54 10.05
CA GLU A 51 5.85 4.12 10.13
C GLU A 51 6.15 2.87 9.29
N ASP A 52 7.38 2.79 8.78
CA ASP A 52 7.87 1.67 7.98
C ASP A 52 7.75 0.31 8.68
N ASP A 53 8.04 0.29 9.97
CA ASP A 53 8.04 -0.94 10.77
C ASP A 53 6.64 -1.58 10.80
N GLN A 54 5.61 -0.75 10.99
CA GLN A 54 4.20 -1.18 10.96
C GLN A 54 3.76 -1.62 9.55
N LEU A 55 4.19 -0.89 8.51
CA LEU A 55 3.89 -1.26 7.14
C LEU A 55 4.49 -2.62 6.76
N ILE A 56 5.73 -2.91 7.19
CA ILE A 56 6.35 -4.23 7.04
C ILE A 56 5.53 -5.26 7.79
N ASP A 57 5.12 -4.97 9.02
CA ASP A 57 4.35 -5.90 9.83
C ASP A 57 3.01 -6.28 9.16
N TRP A 58 2.32 -5.32 8.56
CA TRP A 58 1.03 -5.58 7.91
C TRP A 58 1.16 -6.21 6.52
N LEU A 59 2.06 -5.68 5.69
CA LEU A 59 2.22 -6.11 4.30
C LEU A 59 3.09 -7.37 4.17
N VAL A 60 4.17 -7.45 4.94
CA VAL A 60 5.15 -8.55 4.90
C VAL A 60 4.82 -9.62 5.95
N ASN A 61 4.69 -9.26 7.24
CA ASN A 61 4.38 -10.25 8.28
C ASN A 61 2.89 -10.68 8.29
N GLY A 62 2.00 -9.92 7.64
CA GLY A 62 0.57 -10.22 7.62
C GLY A 62 -0.14 -10.01 8.94
N GLN A 63 0.38 -9.12 9.77
CA GLN A 63 -0.32 -8.66 10.96
C GLN A 63 -1.50 -7.76 10.57
N PRO A 64 -2.69 -7.95 11.16
CA PRO A 64 -3.81 -7.07 10.91
C PRO A 64 -3.55 -5.69 11.56
N PRO A 65 -3.79 -4.57 10.85
CA PRO A 65 -3.80 -3.27 11.50
C PRO A 65 -4.94 -3.20 12.53
N ARG A 66 -4.78 -2.30 13.49
CA ARG A 66 -5.75 -2.12 14.58
C ARG A 66 -7.07 -1.50 14.12
N GLU A 67 -7.04 -0.85 12.95
CA GLU A 67 -8.17 -0.22 12.30
C GLU A 67 -8.66 -1.13 11.16
N ASP A 68 -9.89 -1.63 11.27
CA ASP A 68 -10.51 -2.46 10.22
C ASP A 68 -10.47 -1.80 8.84
N GLU A 69 -10.56 -0.47 8.80
CA GLU A 69 -10.55 0.32 7.57
C GLU A 69 -9.19 0.28 6.86
N LEU A 70 -8.09 0.18 7.61
CA LEU A 70 -6.75 -0.04 7.06
C LEU A 70 -6.57 -1.51 6.66
N ALA A 71 -7.21 -2.44 7.37
CA ALA A 71 -7.09 -3.88 7.09
C ALA A 71 -7.59 -4.22 5.69
N ASP A 72 -8.67 -3.60 5.22
CA ASP A 72 -9.19 -3.77 3.86
C ASP A 72 -8.23 -3.23 2.79
N VAL A 73 -7.59 -2.08 3.03
CA VAL A 73 -6.56 -1.55 2.12
C VAL A 73 -5.32 -2.43 2.10
N VAL A 74 -4.82 -2.89 3.26
CA VAL A 74 -3.67 -3.80 3.35
C VAL A 74 -3.96 -5.07 2.57
N ARG A 75 -5.15 -5.66 2.73
CA ARG A 75 -5.57 -6.85 1.98
C ARG A 75 -5.61 -6.58 0.49
N SER A 76 -6.15 -5.43 0.08
CA SER A 76 -6.21 -5.02 -1.34
C SER A 76 -4.82 -4.87 -1.95
N ILE A 77 -3.88 -4.22 -1.23
CA ILE A 77 -2.49 -4.07 -1.68
C ILE A 77 -1.80 -5.43 -1.83
N ARG A 78 -2.00 -6.35 -0.86
CA ARG A 78 -1.43 -7.69 -0.90
C ARG A 78 -1.98 -8.51 -2.06
N ALA A 79 -3.29 -8.44 -2.30
CA ALA A 79 -3.94 -9.11 -3.43
C ALA A 79 -3.38 -8.59 -4.76
N ALA A 80 -3.30 -7.28 -4.92
CA ALA A 80 -2.78 -6.62 -6.12
C ALA A 80 -1.28 -6.85 -6.35
N SER A 81 -0.49 -7.00 -5.27
CA SER A 81 0.93 -7.29 -5.36
C SER A 81 1.23 -8.76 -5.72
N GLY A 82 0.21 -9.63 -5.71
CA GLY A 82 0.35 -11.05 -6.00
C GLY A 82 0.87 -11.89 -4.83
N LEU A 83 0.74 -11.40 -3.58
CA LEU A 83 0.98 -12.16 -2.35
C LEU A 83 -0.25 -13.01 -1.97
N CYS A 84 -0.99 -13.48 -2.96
CA CYS A 84 -2.05 -14.46 -2.78
C CYS A 84 -1.35 -15.79 -2.44
N ASP A 85 -1.40 -16.19 -1.17
CA ASP A 85 -1.17 -17.57 -0.75
C ASP A 85 -2.40 -18.42 -1.10
#